data_AF-A0A2A2RBN4-F1
#
_entry.id   AF-A0A2A2RBN4-F1
#
_cell.length_a   1.000
_cell.length_b   1.000
_cell.length_c   1.000
_cell.angle_alpha   90.00
_cell.angle_beta   90.00
_cell.angle_gamma   90.00
#
_symmetry.space_group_name_H-M   'P 1'
#
loop_
_entity.id
_entity.type
_entity.pdbx_description
1 polymer ?
#
loop_
_entity_poly.entity_id
_entity_poly.type
_entity_poly.pdbx_seq_one_letter_code
_entity_poly.pdbx_strand_id
1 'polypeptide(L)'
;MTMRRGQRILLLGSLGCNLLLLLALLSSHHRSARMQAELAASQHEQSRQMTILSELESAAKSQPASKPSLSDSELVELARLRNEVTRLRNEQRAAAPTNSPAVRRPLVPDPAPVPAAPPATKLTSTVTAQVPLGHALAIGGWASSEPGQRIVGFITPATDPNAPGQVLLQIHLVEFPDRLLDRLGLQELRTGETSSQAAAGLDSARLTAFLKWAEQEAGVDILSAPRVLTTSGRAAQVAVTQAQPDGTQLGPTFNLTPTLDATGTSVRLDVGLELNLPAKP
;
A
#
# COMPACT_ATOMS: atom_id res chain seq x y z
N MET A 1 -47.96 14.32 -52.55
CA MET A 1 -46.53 14.38 -52.17
C MET A 1 -46.17 13.14 -51.36
N THR A 2 -45.61 12.11 -52.01
CA THR A 2 -45.22 10.84 -51.38
C THR A 2 -43.75 10.91 -50.95
N MET A 3 -43.52 11.03 -49.65
CA MET A 3 -42.19 10.99 -49.05
C MET A 3 -41.47 9.66 -49.42
N ARG A 4 -40.26 9.74 -49.98
CA ARG A 4 -39.46 8.57 -50.39
C ARG A 4 -39.07 7.74 -49.17
N ARG A 5 -39.19 6.40 -49.26
CA ARG A 5 -38.92 5.44 -48.17
C ARG A 5 -37.58 5.68 -47.45
N GLY A 6 -36.53 6.12 -48.14
CA GLY A 6 -35.22 6.41 -47.54
C GLY A 6 -35.22 7.54 -46.51
N GLN A 7 -36.09 8.55 -46.68
CA GLN A 7 -36.16 9.69 -45.75
C GLN A 7 -36.81 9.31 -44.41
N ARG A 8 -37.71 8.30 -44.41
CA ARG A 8 -38.34 7.77 -43.19
C ARG A 8 -37.33 6.97 -42.34
N ILE A 9 -36.41 6.25 -42.96
CA ILE A 9 -35.40 5.45 -42.26
C ILE A 9 -34.39 6.37 -41.54
N LEU A 10 -33.97 7.46 -42.20
CA LEU A 10 -33.05 8.44 -41.60
C LEU A 10 -33.68 9.17 -40.40
N LEU A 11 -34.96 9.53 -40.49
CA LEU A 11 -35.67 10.18 -39.37
C LEU A 11 -35.89 9.24 -38.18
N LEU A 12 -36.19 7.97 -38.43
CA LEU A 12 -36.32 6.96 -37.36
C LEU A 12 -34.97 6.67 -36.69
N GLY A 13 -33.88 6.63 -37.47
CA GLY A 13 -32.53 6.46 -36.95
C GLY A 13 -32.08 7.62 -36.07
N SER A 14 -32.33 8.87 -36.47
CA SER A 14 -31.97 10.03 -35.65
C SER A 14 -32.81 10.12 -34.37
N LEU A 15 -34.10 9.79 -34.42
CA LEU A 15 -34.96 9.75 -33.25
C LEU A 15 -34.48 8.70 -32.24
N GLY A 16 -34.12 7.50 -32.71
CA GLY A 16 -33.56 6.43 -31.87
C GLY A 16 -32.24 6.83 -31.21
N CYS A 17 -31.35 7.49 -31.95
CA CYS A 17 -30.06 7.96 -31.41
C CYS A 17 -30.25 9.02 -30.31
N ASN A 18 -31.15 9.99 -30.53
CA ASN A 18 -31.46 11.00 -29.51
C ASN A 18 -32.10 10.39 -28.25
N LEU A 19 -32.96 9.38 -28.41
CA LEU A 19 -33.56 8.68 -27.26
C LEU A 19 -32.50 7.94 -26.43
N LEU A 20 -31.54 7.28 -27.08
CA LEU A 20 -30.44 6.59 -26.39
C LEU A 20 -29.53 7.57 -25.64
N LEU A 21 -29.24 8.73 -26.23
CA LEU A 21 -28.46 9.78 -25.57
C LEU A 21 -29.18 10.34 -24.33
N LEU A 22 -30.50 10.57 -24.41
CA LEU A 22 -31.30 10.99 -23.26
C LEU A 22 -31.27 9.95 -22.13
N LEU A 23 -31.44 8.67 -22.46
CA LEU A 23 -31.37 7.58 -21.46
C LEU A 23 -29.98 7.48 -20.81
N ALA A 24 -28.91 7.66 -21.58
CA ALA A 24 -27.55 7.67 -21.06
C ALA A 24 -27.34 8.84 -20.07
N LEU A 25 -27.82 10.05 -20.41
CA LEU A 25 -27.74 11.23 -19.54
C LEU A 25 -28.57 11.08 -18.26
N LEU A 26 -29.77 10.49 -18.34
CA LEU A 26 -30.59 10.17 -17.17
C LEU A 26 -29.87 9.17 -16.26
N SER A 27 -29.23 8.15 -16.84
CA SER A 27 -28.49 7.14 -16.09
C SER A 27 -27.24 7.70 -15.40
N SER A 28 -26.51 8.61 -16.05
CA SER A 28 -25.33 9.24 -15.47
C SER A 28 -25.71 10.19 -14.33
N HIS A 29 -26.82 10.93 -14.49
CA HIS A 29 -27.33 11.82 -13.45
C HIS A 29 -27.83 11.05 -12.21
N HIS A 30 -28.39 9.85 -12.39
CA HIS A 30 -28.73 8.99 -11.26
C HIS A 30 -27.50 8.42 -10.55
N ARG A 31 -26.43 8.11 -11.28
CA ARG A 31 -25.16 7.66 -10.67
C ARG A 31 -24.50 8.78 -9.88
N SER A 32 -24.45 10.00 -10.40
CA SER A 32 -23.88 11.13 -9.67
C SER A 32 -24.66 11.46 -8.39
N ALA A 33 -26.00 11.43 -8.45
CA ALA A 33 -26.85 11.64 -7.28
C ALA A 33 -26.62 10.57 -6.19
N ARG A 34 -26.43 9.30 -6.56
CA ARG A 34 -26.11 8.23 -5.61
C ARG A 34 -24.76 8.43 -4.94
N MET A 35 -23.72 8.74 -5.72
CA MET A 35 -22.38 9.00 -5.19
C MET A 35 -22.37 10.21 -4.23
N GLN A 36 -23.12 11.27 -4.55
CA GLN A 36 -23.26 12.42 -3.66
C GLN A 36 -24.00 12.08 -2.36
N ALA A 37 -25.03 11.23 -2.43
CA ALA A 37 -25.74 10.77 -1.24
C ALA A 37 -24.86 9.90 -0.32
N GLU A 38 -24.04 9.01 -0.90
CA GLU A 38 -23.08 8.19 -0.15
C GLU A 38 -22.00 9.04 0.53
N LEU A 39 -21.49 10.05 -0.18
CA LEU A 39 -20.49 10.97 0.36
C LEU A 39 -21.07 11.82 1.50
N ALA A 40 -22.29 12.33 1.35
CA ALA A 40 -22.99 13.06 2.40
C ALA A 40 -23.26 12.18 3.63
N ALA A 41 -23.64 10.91 3.43
CA ALA A 41 -23.83 9.96 4.52
C ALA A 41 -22.51 9.67 5.26
N SER A 42 -21.41 9.48 4.55
CA SER A 42 -20.10 9.25 5.16
C SER A 42 -19.58 10.46 5.92
N GLN A 43 -19.79 11.67 5.41
CA GLN A 43 -19.42 12.91 6.10
C GLN A 43 -20.23 13.09 7.39
N HIS A 44 -21.53 12.76 7.36
CA HIS A 44 -22.37 12.80 8.54
C HIS A 44 -21.86 11.82 9.61
N GLU A 45 -21.45 10.61 9.24
CA GLU A 45 -20.89 9.64 10.17
C GLU A 45 -19.55 10.10 10.78
N GLN A 46 -18.66 10.68 9.96
CA GLN A 46 -17.41 11.26 10.45
C GLN A 46 -17.67 12.42 11.42
N SER A 47 -18.64 13.29 11.13
CA SER A 47 -19.00 14.39 12.03
C SER A 47 -19.53 13.87 13.37
N ARG A 48 -20.35 12.80 13.36
CA ARG A 48 -20.82 12.13 14.57
C ARG A 48 -19.68 11.57 15.40
N GLN A 49 -18.73 10.87 14.77
CA GLN A 49 -17.56 10.35 15.47
C GLN A 49 -16.73 11.49 16.09
N MET A 50 -16.56 12.60 15.37
CA MET A 50 -15.83 13.75 15.88
C MET A 50 -16.54 14.39 17.07
N THR A 51 -17.87 14.52 17.03
CA THR A 51 -18.66 15.01 18.16
C THR A 51 -18.52 14.09 19.37
N ILE A 52 -18.65 12.76 19.20
CA ILE A 52 -18.47 11.80 20.29
C ILE A 52 -17.06 11.90 20.90
N LEU A 53 -16.02 12.01 20.08
CA LEU A 53 -14.66 12.18 20.57
C LEU A 53 -14.48 13.49 21.35
N SER A 54 -15.05 14.58 20.85
CA SER A 54 -15.01 15.88 21.55
C SER A 54 -15.79 15.86 22.86
N GLU A 55 -16.91 15.12 22.92
CA GLU A 55 -17.69 14.92 24.13
C GLU A 55 -16.89 14.10 25.15
N LEU A 56 -16.25 13.00 24.72
CA LEU A 56 -15.36 12.20 25.57
C LEU A 56 -14.16 13.00 26.08
N GLU A 57 -13.54 13.82 25.23
CA GLU A 57 -12.45 14.70 25.63
C GLU A 57 -12.93 15.75 26.63
N SER A 58 -14.09 16.37 26.37
CA SER A 58 -14.68 17.35 27.29
C SER A 58 -15.08 16.71 28.63
N ALA A 59 -15.57 15.47 28.63
CA ALA A 59 -15.88 14.69 29.83
C ALA A 59 -14.60 14.33 30.61
N ALA A 60 -13.53 13.96 29.91
CA ALA A 60 -12.22 13.71 30.52
C ALA A 60 -11.62 15.00 31.12
N LYS A 61 -11.91 16.16 30.53
CA LYS A 61 -11.38 17.47 30.96
C LYS A 61 -12.24 18.16 32.03
N SER A 62 -13.52 17.82 32.12
CA SER A 62 -14.45 18.29 33.16
C SER A 62 -14.49 17.39 34.40
N GLN A 63 -13.81 16.24 34.38
CA GLN A 63 -13.36 15.62 35.62
C GLN A 63 -12.30 16.51 36.28
N PRO A 64 -12.54 17.07 37.48
CA PRO A 64 -11.49 17.73 38.23
C PRO A 64 -10.37 16.70 38.47
N ALA A 65 -9.12 17.17 38.39
CA ALA A 65 -7.92 16.40 38.68
C ALA A 65 -7.86 15.96 40.16
N SER A 66 -8.77 15.08 40.56
CA SER A 66 -8.50 14.10 41.59
C SER A 66 -7.50 13.16 40.96
N LYS A 67 -6.21 13.33 41.25
CA LYS A 67 -5.27 12.22 41.07
C LYS A 67 -5.94 11.00 41.73
N PRO A 68 -6.25 9.90 41.01
CA PRO A 68 -6.34 8.66 41.72
C PRO A 68 -4.90 8.42 42.20
N SER A 69 -4.63 8.75 43.46
CA SER A 69 -3.59 8.00 44.17
C SER A 69 -4.06 6.56 44.03
N LEU A 70 -3.42 5.81 43.11
CA LEU A 70 -3.61 4.37 43.00
C LEU A 70 -3.60 3.87 44.44
N SER A 71 -4.72 3.34 44.93
CA SER A 71 -4.78 2.92 46.31
C SER A 71 -3.70 1.87 46.53
N ASP A 72 -3.17 1.74 47.75
CA ASP A 72 -2.14 0.72 48.01
C ASP A 72 -2.60 -0.67 47.57
N SER A 73 -3.91 -0.94 47.54
CA SER A 73 -4.51 -2.15 46.95
C SER A 73 -4.33 -2.26 45.44
N GLU A 74 -4.48 -1.19 44.67
CA GLU A 74 -4.28 -1.18 43.20
C GLU A 74 -2.80 -1.30 42.83
N LEU A 75 -1.90 -0.71 43.63
CA LEU A 75 -0.45 -0.91 43.46
C LEU A 75 -0.03 -2.35 43.79
N VAL A 76 -0.65 -2.97 44.80
CA VAL A 76 -0.47 -4.38 45.13
C VAL A 76 -1.04 -5.27 44.03
N GLU A 77 -2.19 -4.94 43.44
CA GLU A 77 -2.74 -5.67 42.30
C GLU A 77 -1.89 -5.52 41.04
N LEU A 78 -1.37 -4.33 40.74
CA LEU A 78 -0.43 -4.12 39.62
C LEU A 78 0.88 -4.90 39.82
N ALA A 79 1.42 -4.92 41.04
CA ALA A 79 2.59 -5.73 41.37
C ALA A 79 2.29 -7.23 41.23
N ARG A 80 1.12 -7.67 41.69
CA ARG A 80 0.66 -9.06 41.57
C ARG A 80 0.46 -9.46 40.11
N LEU A 81 -0.20 -8.63 39.31
CA LEU A 81 -0.40 -8.84 37.87
C LEU A 81 0.93 -8.88 37.12
N ARG A 82 1.89 -8.03 37.49
CA ARG A 82 3.24 -8.05 36.90
C ARG A 82 3.98 -9.35 37.22
N ASN A 83 3.82 -9.86 38.44
CA ASN A 83 4.37 -11.17 38.84
C ASN A 83 3.65 -12.32 38.13
N GLU A 84 2.32 -12.26 37.99
CA GLU A 84 1.51 -13.25 37.27
C GLU A 84 1.89 -13.31 35.78
N VAL A 85 2.08 -12.15 35.13
CA VAL A 85 2.53 -12.04 33.73
C VAL A 85 3.96 -12.57 33.57
N THR A 86 4.82 -12.32 34.54
CA THR A 86 6.19 -12.88 34.53
C THR A 86 6.16 -14.40 34.73
N ARG A 87 5.28 -14.91 35.60
CA ARG A 87 5.05 -16.35 35.80
C ARG A 87 4.52 -17.01 34.52
N LEU A 88 3.49 -16.43 33.89
CA LEU A 88 2.91 -16.94 32.64
C LEU A 88 3.90 -16.92 31.48
N ARG A 89 4.75 -15.89 31.38
CA ARG A 89 5.84 -15.87 30.39
C ARG A 89 6.88 -16.94 30.65
N ASN A 90 7.21 -17.20 31.91
CA ASN A 90 8.14 -18.27 32.28
C ASN A 90 7.52 -19.67 32.09
N GLU A 91 6.23 -19.84 32.37
CA GLU A 91 5.48 -21.07 32.11
C GLU A 91 5.36 -21.35 30.60
N GLN A 92 5.09 -20.33 29.77
CA GLN A 92 5.09 -20.46 28.31
C GLN A 92 6.48 -20.76 27.76
N ARG A 93 7.53 -20.18 28.36
CA ARG A 93 8.93 -20.46 28.00
C ARG A 93 9.39 -21.83 28.48
N ALA A 94 8.86 -22.33 29.59
CA ALA A 94 9.09 -23.69 30.09
C ALA A 94 8.23 -24.74 29.38
N ALA A 95 7.09 -24.35 28.82
CA ALA A 95 6.23 -25.18 27.96
C ALA A 95 6.73 -25.24 26.51
N ALA A 96 7.70 -24.41 26.12
CA ALA A 96 8.46 -24.59 24.89
C ALA A 96 9.50 -25.72 25.10
N PRO A 97 9.43 -26.83 24.34
CA PRO A 97 10.24 -28.00 24.63
C PRO A 97 11.71 -27.72 24.30
N THR A 98 12.51 -27.55 25.34
CA THR A 98 13.97 -27.68 25.25
C THR A 98 14.36 -28.89 26.09
N ASN A 99 14.76 -29.97 25.42
CA ASN A 99 15.41 -31.17 25.97
C ASN A 99 14.61 -32.02 26.99
N SER A 100 13.91 -33.03 26.48
CA SER A 100 13.57 -34.24 27.26
C SER A 100 14.82 -35.10 27.50
N PRO A 101 15.08 -35.58 28.73
CA PRO A 101 16.01 -36.67 28.96
C PRO A 101 15.40 -38.01 28.52
N ALA A 102 16.29 -38.93 28.12
CA ALA A 102 15.99 -40.21 27.46
C ALA A 102 14.92 -41.07 28.17
N VAL A 103 13.79 -41.26 27.49
CA VAL A 103 12.91 -42.42 27.68
C VAL A 103 12.90 -43.19 26.35
N ARG A 104 13.39 -44.44 26.40
CA ARG A 104 13.37 -45.36 25.26
C ARG A 104 11.93 -45.55 24.78
N ARG A 105 11.58 -44.94 23.65
CA ARG A 105 10.32 -45.17 22.93
C ARG A 105 10.62 -45.97 21.66
N PRO A 106 9.77 -46.94 21.27
CA PRO A 106 10.04 -47.83 20.13
C PRO A 106 10.17 -47.06 18.82
N LEU A 107 11.06 -47.55 17.97
CA LEU A 107 11.43 -47.01 16.66
C LEU A 107 10.18 -46.83 15.77
N VAL A 108 9.67 -45.60 15.70
CA VAL A 108 8.79 -45.15 14.62
C VAL A 108 9.72 -44.56 13.54
N PRO A 109 9.59 -44.95 12.26
CA PRO A 109 10.44 -44.40 11.20
C PRO A 109 10.29 -42.87 11.16
N ASP A 110 11.43 -42.19 11.15
CA ASP A 110 11.55 -40.74 11.06
C ASP A 110 10.76 -40.23 9.83
N PRO A 111 9.85 -39.25 9.96
CA PRO A 111 9.37 -38.55 8.78
C PRO A 111 10.57 -37.88 8.12
N ALA A 112 10.75 -38.15 6.82
CA ALA A 112 11.87 -37.63 6.04
C ALA A 112 12.10 -36.13 6.31
N PRO A 113 13.36 -35.68 6.41
CA PRO A 113 13.67 -34.27 6.62
C PRO A 113 12.95 -33.45 5.54
N VAL A 114 12.06 -32.54 5.98
CA VAL A 114 11.46 -31.55 5.09
C VAL A 114 12.62 -30.80 4.44
N PRO A 115 12.75 -30.80 3.11
CA PRO A 115 13.83 -30.10 2.44
C PRO A 115 13.84 -28.64 2.89
N ALA A 116 15.01 -28.14 3.30
CA ALA A 116 15.19 -26.72 3.58
C ALA A 116 14.73 -25.92 2.34
N ALA A 117 13.75 -25.03 2.53
CA ALA A 117 13.25 -24.19 1.46
C ALA A 117 14.42 -23.37 0.87
N PRO A 118 14.51 -23.24 -0.46
CA PRO A 118 15.59 -22.47 -1.08
C PRO A 118 15.52 -21.00 -0.62
N PRO A 119 16.67 -20.33 -0.42
CA PRO A 119 16.72 -18.99 0.16
C PRO A 119 16.07 -17.95 -0.76
N ALA A 120 15.18 -17.12 -0.21
CA ALA A 120 14.55 -16.01 -0.92
C ALA A 120 15.60 -15.04 -1.49
N THR A 121 15.34 -14.49 -2.69
CA THR A 121 16.19 -13.47 -3.28
C THR A 121 15.78 -12.11 -2.73
N LYS A 122 16.67 -11.47 -1.97
CA LYS A 122 16.46 -10.13 -1.42
C LYS A 122 17.00 -9.07 -2.38
N LEU A 123 16.12 -8.16 -2.79
CA LEU A 123 16.43 -6.97 -3.59
C LEU A 123 16.25 -5.72 -2.73
N THR A 124 17.16 -4.76 -2.83
CA THR A 124 17.12 -3.54 -2.02
C THR A 124 17.40 -2.29 -2.84
N SER A 125 16.72 -1.19 -2.54
CA SER A 125 17.03 0.12 -3.09
C SER A 125 16.86 1.20 -2.04
N THR A 126 17.84 2.08 -1.94
CA THR A 126 17.78 3.24 -1.04
C THR A 126 18.09 4.50 -1.83
N VAL A 127 17.17 5.46 -1.81
CA VAL A 127 17.23 6.66 -2.63
C VAL A 127 16.73 7.85 -1.82
N THR A 128 17.43 8.99 -1.95
CA THR A 128 16.93 10.30 -1.53
C THR A 128 16.76 11.15 -2.78
N ALA A 129 15.56 11.68 -3.01
CA ALA A 129 15.28 12.51 -4.18
C ALA A 129 14.33 13.66 -3.86
N GLN A 130 14.47 14.79 -4.59
CA GLN A 130 13.47 15.85 -4.60
C GLN A 130 12.46 15.54 -5.71
N VAL A 131 11.21 15.31 -5.34
CA VAL A 131 10.13 14.94 -6.28
C VAL A 131 9.13 16.09 -6.35
N PRO A 132 9.02 16.79 -7.50
CA PRO A 132 7.97 17.78 -7.68
C PRO A 132 6.58 17.16 -7.52
N LEU A 133 5.63 17.91 -6.98
CA LEU A 133 4.24 17.47 -6.99
C LEU A 133 3.76 17.29 -8.43
N GLY A 134 2.96 16.25 -8.68
CA GLY A 134 2.56 15.86 -10.02
C GLY A 134 3.63 15.08 -10.81
N HIS A 135 4.76 14.73 -10.17
CA HIS A 135 5.72 13.76 -10.70
C HIS A 135 5.79 12.52 -9.81
N ALA A 136 6.36 11.46 -10.36
CA ALA A 136 6.64 10.20 -9.70
C ALA A 136 8.15 9.93 -9.67
N LEU A 137 8.61 9.32 -8.60
CA LEU A 137 9.94 8.76 -8.48
C LEU A 137 9.89 7.28 -8.87
N ALA A 138 10.68 6.89 -9.87
CA ALA A 138 10.90 5.50 -10.21
C ALA A 138 12.23 5.01 -9.59
N ILE A 139 12.22 3.85 -8.95
CA ILE A 139 13.38 3.23 -8.29
C ILE A 139 13.45 1.73 -8.57
N GLY A 140 14.61 1.14 -8.31
CA GLY A 140 14.86 -0.29 -8.53
C GLY A 140 15.36 -0.55 -9.95
N GLY A 141 14.55 -1.24 -10.76
CA GLY A 141 14.95 -1.70 -12.11
C GLY A 141 15.63 -3.07 -12.11
N TRP A 142 15.32 -3.89 -11.10
CA TRP A 142 15.90 -5.22 -10.94
C TRP A 142 15.46 -6.15 -12.07
N ALA A 143 16.35 -7.06 -12.43
CA ALA A 143 15.96 -8.20 -13.26
C ALA A 143 14.95 -9.05 -12.48
N SER A 144 13.85 -9.42 -13.13
CA SER A 144 12.91 -10.37 -12.55
C SER A 144 13.42 -11.82 -12.68
N SER A 145 12.71 -12.76 -12.06
CA SER A 145 12.87 -14.19 -12.29
C SER A 145 12.58 -14.57 -13.74
N GLU A 146 11.63 -13.90 -14.38
CA GLU A 146 11.30 -14.06 -15.80
C GLU A 146 12.35 -13.39 -16.71
N PRO A 147 12.91 -14.11 -17.70
CA PRO A 147 13.91 -13.54 -18.60
C PRO A 147 13.39 -12.32 -19.37
N GLY A 148 14.12 -11.20 -19.28
CA GLY A 148 13.79 -9.96 -19.99
C GLY A 148 12.71 -9.11 -19.31
N GLN A 149 12.22 -9.51 -18.14
CA GLN A 149 11.33 -8.71 -17.30
C GLN A 149 12.12 -7.90 -16.26
N ARG A 150 11.56 -6.77 -15.86
CA ARG A 150 12.14 -5.82 -14.90
C ARG A 150 11.12 -5.43 -13.86
N ILE A 151 11.55 -5.33 -12.60
CA ILE A 151 10.72 -4.85 -11.50
C ILE A 151 11.12 -3.42 -11.15
N VAL A 152 10.14 -2.50 -11.21
CA VAL A 152 10.31 -1.08 -10.93
C VAL A 152 9.25 -0.61 -9.93
N GLY A 153 9.68 0.14 -8.93
CA GLY A 153 8.78 0.82 -7.98
C GLY A 153 8.57 2.28 -8.39
N PHE A 154 7.32 2.72 -8.48
CA PHE A 154 6.93 4.10 -8.72
C PHE A 154 6.29 4.70 -7.47
N ILE A 155 6.71 5.89 -7.06
CA ILE A 155 6.19 6.58 -5.89
C ILE A 155 5.77 8.00 -6.29
N THR A 156 4.49 8.30 -6.19
CA THR A 156 3.91 9.61 -6.54
C THR A 156 3.45 10.32 -5.27
N PRO A 157 4.12 11.40 -4.84
CA PRO A 157 3.63 12.25 -3.76
C PRO A 157 2.48 13.14 -4.22
N ALA A 158 1.50 13.28 -3.35
CA ALA A 158 0.40 14.23 -3.47
C ALA A 158 0.14 14.88 -2.11
N THR A 159 -0.36 16.11 -2.13
CA THR A 159 -0.81 16.83 -0.93
C THR A 159 -2.31 17.08 -1.01
N ASP A 160 -2.97 17.13 0.15
CA ASP A 160 -4.35 17.56 0.25
C ASP A 160 -4.36 19.01 0.75
N PRO A 161 -4.93 19.98 0.00
CA PRO A 161 -5.03 21.35 0.46
C PRO A 161 -5.83 21.52 1.76
N ASN A 162 -6.69 20.56 2.10
CA ASN A 162 -7.48 20.58 3.33
C ASN A 162 -6.73 19.97 4.54
N ALA A 163 -5.58 19.31 4.30
CA ALA A 163 -4.77 18.67 5.33
C ALA A 163 -3.30 19.14 5.22
N PRO A 164 -3.02 20.42 5.54
CA PRO A 164 -1.68 20.98 5.38
C PRO A 164 -0.65 20.18 6.19
N GLY A 165 0.52 19.98 5.59
CA GLY A 165 1.60 19.19 6.19
C GLY A 165 1.40 17.67 6.08
N GLN A 166 0.30 17.18 5.49
CA GLN A 166 0.16 15.76 5.15
C GLN A 166 0.60 15.48 3.71
N VAL A 167 1.22 14.33 3.50
CA VAL A 167 1.68 13.83 2.21
C VAL A 167 1.09 12.44 1.99
N LEU A 168 0.32 12.31 0.92
CA LEU A 168 -0.12 11.03 0.39
C LEU A 168 0.94 10.50 -0.56
N LEU A 169 1.45 9.31 -0.32
CA LEU A 169 2.34 8.59 -1.22
C LEU A 169 1.55 7.47 -1.87
N GLN A 170 1.45 7.51 -3.20
CA GLN A 170 0.88 6.44 -4.02
C GLN A 170 2.02 5.61 -4.60
N ILE A 171 2.03 4.32 -4.30
CA ILE A 171 3.14 3.43 -4.63
C ILE A 171 2.62 2.39 -5.61
N HIS A 172 3.37 2.10 -6.66
CA HIS A 172 3.10 1.02 -7.60
C HIS A 172 4.38 0.22 -7.81
N LEU A 173 4.37 -1.07 -7.52
CA LEU A 173 5.43 -1.99 -7.90
C LEU A 173 4.96 -2.74 -9.15
N VAL A 174 5.70 -2.59 -10.24
CA VAL A 174 5.31 -3.12 -11.54
C VAL A 174 6.43 -3.97 -12.10
N GLU A 175 6.09 -5.12 -12.63
CA GLU A 175 6.96 -5.99 -13.41
C GLU A 175 6.61 -5.85 -14.89
N PHE A 176 7.60 -5.54 -15.73
CA PHE A 176 7.35 -5.36 -17.15
C PHE A 176 8.59 -5.54 -18.04
N PRO A 177 8.43 -5.72 -19.38
CA PRO A 177 9.54 -6.09 -20.23
C PRO A 177 10.58 -4.97 -20.33
N ASP A 178 11.86 -5.31 -20.32
CA ASP A 178 12.99 -4.37 -20.29
C ASP A 178 12.91 -3.29 -21.38
N ARG A 179 12.38 -3.62 -22.56
CA ARG A 179 12.11 -2.69 -23.68
C ARG A 179 11.18 -1.52 -23.32
N LEU A 180 10.37 -1.62 -22.26
CA LEU A 180 9.49 -0.55 -21.83
C LEU A 180 10.21 0.50 -20.98
N LEU A 181 11.37 0.18 -20.39
CA LEU A 181 12.21 1.20 -19.74
C LEU A 181 12.58 2.29 -20.74
N ASP A 182 12.95 1.90 -21.96
CA ASP A 182 13.32 2.85 -23.01
C ASP A 182 12.14 3.74 -23.39
N ARG A 183 10.93 3.17 -23.49
CA ARG A 183 9.69 3.91 -23.79
C ARG A 183 9.28 4.87 -22.68
N LEU A 184 9.61 4.57 -21.42
CA LEU A 184 9.33 5.43 -20.28
C LEU A 184 10.43 6.47 -20.04
N GLY A 185 11.59 6.33 -20.70
CA GLY A 185 12.76 7.18 -20.45
C GLY A 185 13.52 6.79 -19.17
N LEU A 186 13.40 5.53 -18.75
CA LEU A 186 13.94 5.01 -17.48
C LEU A 186 15.16 4.11 -17.71
N GLN A 187 15.95 4.38 -18.77
CA GLN A 187 17.08 3.50 -19.14
C GLN A 187 18.14 3.43 -18.03
N GLU A 188 18.25 4.48 -17.22
CA GLU A 188 19.16 4.58 -16.07
C GLU A 188 18.85 3.59 -14.95
N LEU A 189 17.62 3.06 -14.89
CA LEU A 189 17.24 2.03 -13.94
C LEU A 189 17.70 0.62 -14.35
N ARG A 190 18.29 0.45 -15.54
CA ARG A 190 18.72 -0.87 -16.04
C ARG A 190 19.98 -1.34 -15.30
N THR A 191 19.84 -1.76 -14.04
CA THR A 191 20.92 -2.30 -13.21
C THR A 191 20.83 -3.82 -13.14
N GLY A 192 21.97 -4.52 -13.15
CA GLY A 192 22.02 -5.99 -12.99
C GLY A 192 22.14 -6.42 -11.53
N GLU A 193 22.18 -5.48 -10.60
CA GLU A 193 22.56 -5.68 -9.21
C GLU A 193 21.33 -5.86 -8.32
N THR A 194 21.46 -6.65 -7.25
CA THR A 194 20.39 -6.84 -6.26
C THR A 194 20.22 -5.62 -5.35
N SER A 195 21.22 -4.74 -5.30
CA SER A 195 21.16 -3.44 -4.63
C SER A 195 21.22 -2.32 -5.67
N SER A 196 20.32 -1.33 -5.60
CA SER A 196 20.28 -0.23 -6.57
C SER A 196 20.07 1.12 -5.88
N GLN A 197 20.87 2.11 -6.24
CA GLN A 197 20.64 3.52 -5.90
C GLN A 197 20.08 4.31 -7.09
N ALA A 198 19.80 3.64 -8.21
CA ALA A 198 19.28 4.28 -9.41
C ALA A 198 17.85 4.79 -9.17
N ALA A 199 17.61 6.02 -9.60
CA ALA A 199 16.34 6.69 -9.48
C ALA A 199 16.09 7.60 -10.67
N ALA A 200 14.83 7.70 -11.09
CA ALA A 200 14.40 8.47 -12.24
C ALA A 200 13.11 9.24 -11.94
N GLY A 201 12.98 10.45 -12.51
CA GLY A 201 11.73 11.22 -12.43
C GLY A 201 10.81 10.93 -13.61
N LEU A 202 9.51 10.80 -13.37
CA LEU A 202 8.49 10.61 -14.40
C LEU A 202 7.28 11.53 -14.14
N ASP A 203 6.74 12.16 -15.18
CA ASP A 203 5.48 12.91 -15.05
C ASP A 203 4.32 11.98 -14.61
N SER A 204 3.50 12.42 -13.65
CA SER A 204 2.45 11.56 -13.07
C SER A 204 1.29 11.29 -14.02
N ALA A 205 0.99 12.19 -14.97
CA ALA A 205 -0.01 11.94 -16.00
C ALA A 205 0.49 10.86 -16.98
N ARG A 206 1.77 10.90 -17.35
CA ARG A 206 2.42 9.84 -18.13
C ARG A 206 2.44 8.51 -17.40
N LEU A 207 2.76 8.50 -16.10
CA LEU A 207 2.69 7.29 -15.28
C LEU A 207 1.26 6.73 -15.23
N THR A 208 0.27 7.59 -15.01
CA THR A 208 -1.16 7.17 -14.96
C THR A 208 -1.60 6.57 -16.29
N ALA A 209 -1.22 7.17 -17.42
CA ALA A 209 -1.49 6.62 -18.73
C ALA A 209 -0.79 5.26 -18.95
N PHE A 210 0.45 5.13 -18.49
CA PHE A 210 1.19 3.86 -18.53
C PHE A 210 0.50 2.79 -17.68
N LEU A 211 0.15 3.07 -16.43
CA LEU A 211 -0.50 2.10 -15.52
C LEU A 211 -1.85 1.63 -16.07
N LYS A 212 -2.66 2.56 -16.60
CA LYS A 212 -3.94 2.21 -17.23
C LYS A 212 -3.78 1.31 -18.47
N TRP A 213 -2.72 1.53 -19.26
CA TRP A 213 -2.40 0.65 -20.38
C TRP A 213 -1.84 -0.70 -19.90
N ALA A 214 -0.98 -0.68 -18.88
CA ALA A 214 -0.36 -1.85 -18.27
C ALA A 214 -1.38 -2.86 -17.73
N GLU A 215 -2.49 -2.38 -17.16
CA GLU A 215 -3.62 -3.23 -16.71
C GLU A 215 -4.21 -4.12 -17.82
N GLN A 216 -3.96 -3.80 -19.09
CA GLN A 216 -4.54 -4.49 -20.25
C GLN A 216 -3.49 -5.19 -21.10
N GLU A 217 -2.20 -4.97 -20.84
CA GLU A 217 -1.10 -5.47 -21.67
C GLU A 217 -0.59 -6.82 -21.16
N ALA A 218 -0.47 -7.79 -22.06
CA ALA A 218 0.15 -9.06 -21.74
C ALA A 218 1.65 -8.90 -21.39
N GLY A 219 2.08 -9.53 -20.31
CA GLY A 219 3.46 -9.51 -19.86
C GLY A 219 3.84 -8.26 -19.06
N VAL A 220 2.86 -7.44 -18.67
CA VAL A 220 3.02 -6.42 -17.61
C VAL A 220 2.18 -6.85 -16.42
N ASP A 221 2.77 -6.83 -15.23
CA ASP A 221 2.08 -7.18 -13.98
C ASP A 221 2.25 -6.08 -12.93
N ILE A 222 1.16 -5.74 -12.25
CA ILE A 222 1.17 -4.79 -11.13
C ILE A 222 1.22 -5.61 -9.84
N LEU A 223 2.44 -5.84 -9.35
CA LEU A 223 2.71 -6.66 -8.18
C LEU A 223 2.10 -6.09 -6.90
N SER A 224 2.08 -4.77 -6.74
CA SER A 224 1.43 -4.11 -5.60
C SER A 224 1.12 -2.64 -5.88
N ALA A 225 0.07 -2.09 -5.23
CA ALA A 225 -0.32 -0.69 -5.37
C ALA A 225 -0.74 -0.02 -4.04
N PRO A 226 0.08 -0.04 -2.97
CA PRO A 226 -0.32 0.51 -1.70
C PRO A 226 -0.32 2.06 -1.67
N ARG A 227 -1.08 2.62 -0.73
CA ARG A 227 -1.15 4.07 -0.49
C ARG A 227 -0.89 4.34 0.98
N VAL A 228 -0.10 5.36 1.29
CA VAL A 228 0.17 5.78 2.66
C VAL A 228 0.03 7.28 2.81
N LEU A 229 -0.69 7.71 3.84
CA LEU A 229 -0.82 9.11 4.23
C LEU A 229 0.00 9.32 5.51
N THR A 230 0.95 10.25 5.46
CA THR A 230 1.80 10.57 6.62
C THR A 230 2.02 12.07 6.73
N THR A 231 2.52 12.53 7.87
CA THR A 231 2.92 13.92 8.07
C THR A 231 4.30 14.17 7.45
N SER A 232 4.52 15.37 6.92
CA SER A 232 5.85 15.82 6.48
C SER A 232 6.89 15.66 7.59
N GLY A 233 8.06 15.12 7.24
CA GLY A 233 9.15 14.79 8.15
C GLY A 233 8.94 13.50 8.96
N ARG A 234 7.77 12.84 8.85
CA ARG A 234 7.46 11.62 9.61
C ARG A 234 7.66 10.37 8.78
N ALA A 235 8.54 9.50 9.26
CA ALA A 235 8.75 8.18 8.70
C ALA A 235 7.48 7.33 8.74
N ALA A 236 7.23 6.60 7.66
CA ALA A 236 6.16 5.64 7.50
C ALA A 236 6.72 4.35 6.89
N GLN A 237 6.14 3.21 7.27
CA GLN A 237 6.48 1.90 6.71
C GLN A 237 5.23 1.26 6.13
N VAL A 238 5.37 0.65 4.95
CA VAL A 238 4.32 -0.11 4.27
C VAL A 238 4.90 -1.46 3.88
N ALA A 239 4.34 -2.55 4.38
CA ALA A 239 4.73 -3.90 4.00
C ALA A 239 3.52 -4.62 3.38
N VAL A 240 3.72 -5.17 2.18
CA VAL A 240 2.75 -6.04 1.51
C VAL A 240 3.40 -7.40 1.40
N THR A 241 3.41 -8.15 2.51
CA THR A 241 4.16 -9.40 2.60
C THR A 241 3.28 -10.61 2.84
N GLN A 242 3.74 -11.77 2.34
CA GLN A 242 3.18 -13.08 2.62
C GLN A 242 4.18 -13.88 3.44
N ALA A 243 3.75 -14.39 4.60
CA ALA A 243 4.54 -15.30 5.40
C ALA A 243 4.55 -16.70 4.79
N GLN A 244 5.74 -17.29 4.67
CA GLN A 244 5.95 -18.68 4.28
C GLN A 244 6.01 -19.60 5.51
N PRO A 245 5.77 -20.91 5.38
CA PRO A 245 5.82 -21.86 6.50
C PRO A 245 7.16 -21.91 7.24
N ASP A 246 8.26 -21.53 6.58
CA ASP A 246 9.61 -21.44 7.14
C ASP A 246 9.86 -20.13 7.92
N GLY A 247 8.87 -19.23 7.96
CA GLY A 247 8.96 -17.91 8.60
C GLY A 247 9.48 -16.79 7.69
N THR A 248 9.86 -17.09 6.44
CA THR A 248 10.31 -16.09 5.47
C THR A 248 9.14 -15.20 5.03
N GLN A 249 9.37 -13.90 4.90
CA GLN A 249 8.37 -12.96 4.36
C GLN A 249 8.71 -12.60 2.92
N LEU A 250 7.84 -12.96 1.99
CA LEU A 250 7.94 -12.57 0.57
C LEU A 250 7.12 -11.32 0.28
N GLY A 251 7.57 -10.52 -0.68
CA GLY A 251 6.89 -9.29 -1.09
C GLY A 251 7.65 -8.01 -0.71
N PRO A 252 7.11 -6.84 -1.08
CA PRO A 252 7.78 -5.57 -0.85
C PRO A 252 7.56 -4.98 0.54
N THR A 253 8.59 -4.29 1.04
CA THR A 253 8.55 -3.40 2.20
C THR A 253 9.12 -2.04 1.82
N PHE A 254 8.34 -0.99 2.00
CA PHE A 254 8.71 0.40 1.75
C PHE A 254 8.89 1.13 3.07
N ASN A 255 10.04 1.77 3.25
CA ASN A 255 10.36 2.71 4.32
C ASN A 255 10.44 4.10 3.70
N LEU A 256 9.59 5.02 4.12
CA LEU A 256 9.36 6.28 3.43
C LEU A 256 9.40 7.43 4.43
N THR A 257 10.19 8.47 4.15
CA THR A 257 10.16 9.72 4.92
C THR A 257 9.97 10.89 3.95
N PRO A 258 8.73 11.34 3.72
CA PRO A 258 8.47 12.50 2.90
C PRO A 258 8.66 13.79 3.70
N THR A 259 9.34 14.78 3.14
CA THR A 259 9.49 16.12 3.71
C THR A 259 9.09 17.15 2.67
N LEU A 260 7.99 17.86 2.90
CA LEU A 260 7.57 18.99 2.06
C LEU A 260 8.60 20.11 2.11
N ASP A 261 8.89 20.70 0.96
CA ASP A 261 9.69 21.91 0.89
C ASP A 261 8.93 23.13 1.44
N ALA A 262 9.64 24.24 1.63
CA ALA A 262 9.04 25.47 2.16
C ALA A 262 7.95 26.06 1.24
N THR A 263 7.99 25.73 -0.06
CA THR A 263 7.02 26.22 -1.05
C THR A 263 5.78 25.34 -1.18
N GLY A 264 5.81 24.12 -0.64
CA GLY A 264 4.78 23.11 -0.81
C GLY A 264 4.65 22.60 -2.26
N THR A 265 5.62 22.86 -3.13
CA THR A 265 5.59 22.46 -4.56
C THR A 265 6.34 21.17 -4.82
N SER A 266 7.17 20.72 -3.87
CA SER A 266 7.95 19.50 -4.00
C SER A 266 8.13 18.79 -2.66
N VAL A 267 8.39 17.48 -2.73
CA VAL A 267 8.62 16.62 -1.58
C VAL A 267 10.02 16.03 -1.70
N ARG A 268 10.88 16.29 -0.71
CA ARG A 268 12.08 15.48 -0.51
C ARG A 268 11.62 14.13 0.01
N LEU A 269 11.96 13.07 -0.69
CA LEU A 269 11.58 11.72 -0.34
C LEU A 269 12.82 10.88 -0.06
N ASP A 270 12.95 10.42 1.18
CA ASP A 270 13.90 9.36 1.53
C ASP A 270 13.17 8.02 1.48
N VAL A 271 13.63 7.13 0.60
CA VAL A 271 13.01 5.83 0.30
C VAL A 271 14.00 4.72 0.59
N GLY A 272 13.56 3.71 1.32
CA GLY A 272 14.15 2.38 1.34
C GLY A 272 13.12 1.36 0.86
N LEU A 273 13.37 0.68 -0.25
CA LEU A 273 12.55 -0.40 -0.75
C LEU A 273 13.32 -1.73 -0.59
N GLU A 274 12.70 -2.68 0.07
CA GLU A 274 13.16 -4.07 0.10
C GLU A 274 12.11 -4.95 -0.59
N LEU A 275 12.55 -5.90 -1.40
CA LEU A 275 11.68 -6.86 -2.07
C LEU A 275 12.27 -8.26 -1.91
N ASN A 276 11.55 -9.14 -1.23
CA ASN A 276 11.91 -10.53 -1.09
C ASN A 276 11.13 -11.36 -2.10
N LEU A 277 11.82 -11.94 -3.07
CA LEU A 277 11.25 -12.82 -4.08
C LEU A 277 11.43 -14.29 -3.69
N PRO A 278 10.52 -15.18 -4.12
CA PRO A 278 10.74 -16.61 -3.99
C PRO A 278 12.06 -16.99 -4.65
N ALA A 279 12.75 -18.00 -4.11
CA ALA A 279 13.98 -18.48 -4.70
C ALA A 279 13.74 -18.97 -6.14
N LYS A 280 14.70 -18.70 -7.01
CA LYS A 280 14.66 -19.23 -8.38
C LYS A 280 14.85 -20.76 -8.31
N PRO A 281 13.99 -21.54 -8.98
CA PRO A 281 14.17 -22.99 -9.09
C PRO A 281 15.43 -23.36 -9.87
#